data_AF-A0A6F8XM87-F1
#
_entry.id   AF-A0A6F8XM87-F1
#
_cell.length_a   1.000
_cell.length_b   1.000
_cell.length_c   1.000
_cell.angle_alpha   90.00
_cell.angle_beta   90.00
_cell.angle_gamma   90.00
#
_symmetry.space_group_name_H-M   'P 1'
#
loop_
_entity.id
_entity.type
_entity.pdbx_description
1 polymer ?
#
loop_
_entity_poly.entity_id
_entity_poly.type
_entity_poly.pdbx_seq_one_letter_code
_entity_poly.pdbx_strand_id
1 'polypeptide(L)'
;MSTWLFPPHVEQFHLLDAVGQIGVLLLVGITGIHMDMGMVRRRGVAAAGISVGGLVVPLGSGIAVGLALSGSLMPADTDPVVFALFMGVAMCVSAIPVIAKILMDMRMVHRNIGQLVLTAGMVDDAIGWVLLSIVSALATTGLHTGNVVTSVASLFAVVAVALTVGRPLARAGFRLAARSQDSGPTVAMATTMILLGAIATHALGLEAVFGAFVCGILIGSAIGPGNARLASLRTVVLSVLAPIFFATAGLRMDLTALSSPDVLVAGLLILAVAILGKFAGAYLGARISRLNHWEGLALGAGLNARGVIEVIVAMVGLRLGILSVQAYTIVVLVAIVTSLMAPPILRLTMARIEQTAEEELRENSYLPDAAPAHAPTRARP
;
A
#
# COMPACT_ATOMS: atom_id res chain seq x y z
N MET A 1 -2.73 -32.68 -12.75
CA MET A 1 -2.42 -32.08 -11.44
C MET A 1 -3.17 -30.77 -11.22
N SER A 2 -3.30 -29.89 -12.22
CA SER A 2 -4.04 -28.62 -12.11
C SER A 2 -5.52 -28.78 -11.75
N THR A 3 -6.24 -29.75 -12.31
CA THR A 3 -7.67 -29.99 -12.03
C THR A 3 -7.98 -30.58 -10.65
N TRP A 4 -6.97 -31.11 -9.96
CA TRP A 4 -7.10 -31.67 -8.61
C TRP A 4 -6.65 -30.68 -7.54
N LEU A 5 -5.70 -29.80 -7.87
CA LEU A 5 -5.15 -28.78 -6.97
C LEU A 5 -5.95 -27.48 -7.01
N PHE A 6 -6.54 -27.14 -8.16
CA PHE A 6 -7.35 -25.93 -8.35
C PHE A 6 -8.81 -26.31 -8.54
N PRO A 7 -9.72 -25.77 -7.72
CA PRO A 7 -11.11 -26.18 -7.73
C PRO A 7 -11.76 -25.89 -9.10
N PRO A 8 -12.28 -26.91 -9.81
CA PRO A 8 -12.98 -26.71 -11.09
C PRO A 8 -14.39 -26.16 -10.90
N HIS A 9 -14.91 -26.15 -9.67
CA HIS A 9 -16.26 -25.70 -9.33
C HIS A 9 -16.26 -24.27 -8.82
N VAL A 10 -17.13 -23.44 -9.42
CA VAL A 10 -17.31 -22.01 -9.10
C VAL A 10 -17.59 -21.79 -7.60
N GLU A 11 -18.36 -22.68 -6.96
CA GLU A 11 -18.66 -22.61 -5.53
C GLU A 11 -17.41 -22.71 -4.65
N GLN A 12 -16.48 -23.60 -4.99
CA GLN A 12 -15.22 -23.75 -4.24
C GLN A 12 -14.32 -22.53 -4.40
N PHE A 13 -14.35 -21.89 -5.57
CA PHE A 13 -13.65 -20.62 -5.80
C PHE A 13 -14.23 -19.49 -4.94
N HIS A 14 -15.56 -19.42 -4.79
CA HIS A 14 -16.21 -18.44 -3.90
C HIS A 14 -15.83 -18.64 -2.43
N LEU A 15 -15.71 -19.88 -1.96
CA LEU A 15 -15.24 -20.17 -0.60
C LEU A 15 -13.80 -19.68 -0.39
N LEU A 16 -12.91 -19.93 -1.36
CA LEU A 16 -11.53 -19.48 -1.31
C LEU A 16 -11.44 -17.94 -1.36
N ASP A 17 -12.25 -17.31 -2.21
CA ASP A 17 -12.34 -15.86 -2.34
C ASP A 17 -12.82 -15.22 -1.02
N ALA A 18 -13.83 -15.80 -0.35
CA ALA A 18 -14.32 -15.32 0.94
C ALA A 18 -13.25 -15.34 2.03
N VAL A 19 -12.46 -16.43 2.11
CA VAL A 19 -11.31 -16.50 3.04
C VAL A 19 -10.24 -15.47 2.65
N GLY A 20 -9.97 -15.32 1.36
CA GLY A 20 -9.06 -14.29 0.83
C GLY A 20 -9.50 -12.87 1.20
N GLN A 21 -10.80 -12.57 1.17
CA GLN A 21 -11.35 -11.27 1.58
C GLN A 21 -11.06 -10.98 3.07
N ILE A 22 -11.31 -11.96 3.95
CA ILE A 22 -10.98 -11.79 5.38
C ILE A 22 -9.46 -11.57 5.54
N GLY A 23 -8.67 -12.33 4.79
CA GLY A 23 -7.21 -12.20 4.78
C GLY A 23 -6.73 -10.81 4.39
N VAL A 24 -7.27 -10.22 3.32
CA VAL A 24 -6.87 -8.88 2.88
C VAL A 24 -7.33 -7.80 3.85
N LEU A 25 -8.53 -7.90 4.43
CA LEU A 25 -9.00 -6.94 5.43
C LEU A 25 -8.09 -6.93 6.67
N LEU A 26 -7.74 -8.12 7.18
CA LEU A 26 -6.83 -8.22 8.33
C LEU A 26 -5.41 -7.79 7.96
N LEU A 27 -4.93 -8.10 6.76
CA LEU A 27 -3.62 -7.68 6.27
C LEU A 27 -3.51 -6.15 6.22
N VAL A 28 -4.50 -5.48 5.63
CA VAL A 28 -4.54 -4.02 5.55
C VAL A 28 -4.74 -3.38 6.92
N GLY A 29 -5.55 -3.98 7.79
CA GLY A 29 -5.67 -3.55 9.18
C GLY A 29 -4.35 -3.63 9.94
N ILE A 30 -3.57 -4.71 9.75
CA ILE A 30 -2.20 -4.82 10.29
C ILE A 30 -1.29 -3.75 9.71
N THR A 31 -1.37 -3.46 8.41
CA THR A 31 -0.61 -2.36 7.81
C THR A 31 -0.94 -1.02 8.48
N GLY A 32 -2.22 -0.73 8.71
CA GLY A 32 -2.66 0.46 9.46
C GLY A 32 -2.09 0.52 10.88
N ILE A 33 -2.02 -0.62 11.59
CA ILE A 33 -1.42 -0.71 12.94
C ILE A 33 0.05 -0.30 12.96
N HIS A 34 0.79 -0.59 11.88
CA HIS A 34 2.21 -0.27 11.76
C HIS A 34 2.49 1.18 11.39
N MET A 35 1.47 1.98 11.07
CA MET A 35 1.67 3.39 10.74
C MET A 35 2.09 4.20 11.97
N ASP A 36 3.33 4.68 11.95
CA ASP A 36 3.85 5.58 12.99
C ASP A 36 3.46 7.03 12.68
N MET A 37 2.30 7.43 13.20
CA MET A 37 1.80 8.81 13.10
C MET A 37 2.74 9.84 13.74
N GLY A 38 3.58 9.44 14.70
CA GLY A 38 4.59 10.29 15.29
C GLY A 38 5.74 10.59 14.32
N MET A 39 6.16 9.60 13.52
CA MET A 39 7.14 9.78 12.46
C MET A 39 6.60 10.67 11.33
N VAL A 40 5.34 10.47 10.93
CA VAL A 40 4.65 11.35 9.95
C VAL A 40 4.64 12.80 10.42
N ARG A 41 4.31 13.06 11.70
CA ARG A 41 4.29 14.44 12.21
C ARG A 41 5.68 15.09 12.27
N ARG A 42 6.74 14.30 12.53
CA ARG A 42 8.12 14.82 12.65
C ARG A 42 8.77 15.12 11.30
N ARG A 43 8.51 14.30 10.27
CA ARG A 43 9.12 14.41 8.94
C ARG A 43 8.14 14.90 7.86
N GLY A 44 6.96 15.37 8.27
CA GLY A 44 5.78 15.55 7.41
C GLY A 44 5.94 16.59 6.30
N VAL A 45 6.70 17.67 6.50
CA VAL A 45 6.82 18.72 5.47
C VAL A 45 7.58 18.21 4.24
N ALA A 46 8.76 17.61 4.44
CA ALA A 46 9.54 17.05 3.34
C ALA A 46 8.83 15.85 2.71
N ALA A 47 8.23 14.98 3.54
CA ALA A 47 7.45 13.84 3.07
C ALA A 47 6.24 14.28 2.25
N ALA A 48 5.52 15.34 2.64
CA ALA A 48 4.38 15.86 1.89
C ALA A 48 4.77 16.35 0.50
N GLY A 49 5.89 17.07 0.36
CA GLY A 49 6.38 17.50 -0.96
C GLY A 49 6.70 16.32 -1.88
N ILE A 50 7.31 15.26 -1.32
CA ILE A 50 7.61 14.02 -2.05
C ILE A 50 6.32 13.28 -2.42
N SER A 51 5.39 13.14 -1.49
CA SER A 51 4.10 12.48 -1.70
C SER A 51 3.24 13.19 -2.72
N VAL A 52 3.18 14.53 -2.72
CA VAL A 52 2.44 15.29 -3.73
C VAL A 52 2.96 14.98 -5.14
N GLY A 53 4.28 15.03 -5.35
CA GLY A 53 4.88 14.66 -6.63
C GLY A 53 4.65 13.17 -6.96
N GLY A 54 4.88 12.30 -5.98
CA GLY A 54 4.72 10.85 -6.07
C GLY A 54 3.28 10.37 -6.23
N LEU A 55 2.27 11.22 -6.00
CA LEU A 55 0.86 10.95 -6.26
C LEU A 55 0.41 11.59 -7.56
N VAL A 56 0.58 12.90 -7.72
CA VAL A 56 -0.02 13.67 -8.81
C VAL A 56 0.52 13.24 -10.17
N VAL A 57 1.84 13.03 -10.28
CA VAL A 57 2.47 12.65 -11.55
C VAL A 57 1.99 11.27 -12.03
N PRO A 58 2.12 10.18 -11.24
CA PRO A 58 1.65 8.87 -11.68
C PRO A 58 0.12 8.76 -11.78
N LEU A 59 -0.64 9.50 -10.95
CA LEU A 59 -2.09 9.57 -11.06
C LEU A 59 -2.48 10.17 -12.41
N GLY A 60 -1.92 11.34 -12.76
CA GLY A 60 -2.20 12.02 -14.02
C GLY A 60 -1.77 11.20 -15.23
N SER A 61 -0.56 10.61 -15.20
CA SER A 61 -0.09 9.76 -16.29
C SER A 61 -0.90 8.47 -16.42
N GLY A 62 -1.34 7.88 -15.30
CA GLY A 62 -2.20 6.70 -15.28
C GLY A 62 -3.60 6.99 -15.85
N ILE A 63 -4.18 8.16 -15.53
CA ILE A 63 -5.43 8.62 -16.14
C ILE A 63 -5.26 8.80 -17.64
N ALA A 64 -4.18 9.47 -18.07
CA ALA A 64 -3.92 9.69 -19.49
C ALA A 64 -3.79 8.37 -20.27
N VAL A 65 -3.05 7.40 -19.73
CA VAL A 65 -2.92 6.06 -20.32
C VAL A 65 -4.24 5.31 -20.27
N GLY A 66 -5.00 5.41 -19.18
CA GLY A 66 -6.32 4.77 -19.06
C GLY A 66 -7.32 5.30 -20.08
N LEU A 67 -7.34 6.62 -20.34
CA LEU A 67 -8.16 7.20 -21.41
C LEU A 67 -7.72 6.70 -22.79
N ALA A 68 -6.41 6.68 -23.05
CA ALA A 68 -5.85 6.26 -24.33
C ALA A 68 -6.07 4.77 -24.63
N LEU A 69 -6.10 3.93 -23.60
CA LEU A 69 -6.26 2.47 -23.72
C LEU A 69 -7.67 1.98 -23.36
N SER A 70 -8.62 2.88 -23.12
CA SER A 70 -9.99 2.52 -22.78
C SER A 70 -10.64 1.66 -23.88
N GLY A 71 -10.40 1.96 -25.15
CA GLY A 71 -10.94 1.17 -26.27
C GLY A 71 -10.43 -0.27 -26.38
N SER A 72 -9.31 -0.62 -25.75
CA SER A 72 -8.68 -1.95 -25.89
C SER A 72 -8.70 -2.79 -24.60
N LEU A 73 -8.66 -2.14 -23.42
CA LEU A 73 -8.52 -2.83 -22.14
C LEU A 73 -9.73 -2.68 -21.22
N MET A 74 -10.67 -1.79 -21.53
CA MET A 74 -11.86 -1.56 -20.71
C MET A 74 -12.93 -2.63 -20.97
N PRO A 75 -13.60 -3.14 -19.93
CA PRO A 75 -14.82 -3.92 -20.09
C PRO A 75 -15.94 -3.10 -20.77
N ALA A 76 -16.80 -3.76 -21.53
CA ALA A 76 -17.81 -3.08 -22.36
C ALA A 76 -18.82 -2.24 -21.56
N ASP A 77 -19.15 -2.65 -20.33
CA ASP A 77 -20.17 -2.02 -19.47
C ASP A 77 -19.59 -0.96 -18.52
N THR A 78 -18.32 -0.58 -18.69
CA THR A 78 -17.62 0.35 -17.81
C THR A 78 -17.51 1.74 -18.44
N ASP A 79 -17.70 2.78 -17.63
CA ASP A 79 -17.50 4.15 -18.08
C ASP A 79 -15.98 4.45 -18.29
N PRO A 80 -15.57 5.02 -19.44
CA PRO A 80 -14.17 5.33 -19.73
C PRO A 80 -13.48 6.24 -18.72
N VAL A 81 -14.21 7.17 -18.10
CA VAL A 81 -13.69 8.07 -17.07
C VAL A 81 -13.46 7.29 -15.78
N VAL A 82 -14.37 6.40 -15.37
CA VAL A 82 -14.19 5.54 -14.19
C VAL A 82 -12.99 4.62 -14.39
N PHE A 83 -12.87 3.99 -15.57
CA PHE A 83 -11.71 3.18 -15.92
C PHE A 83 -10.41 3.96 -15.85
N ALA A 84 -10.36 5.16 -16.45
CA ALA A 84 -9.15 5.99 -16.44
C ALA A 84 -8.77 6.48 -15.04
N LEU A 85 -9.74 6.92 -14.24
CA LEU A 85 -9.52 7.28 -12.85
C LEU A 85 -8.97 6.09 -12.06
N PHE A 86 -9.51 4.90 -12.28
CA PHE A 86 -9.04 3.67 -11.64
C PHE A 86 -7.60 3.33 -12.04
N MET A 87 -7.27 3.43 -13.33
CA MET A 87 -5.89 3.25 -13.81
C MET A 87 -4.95 4.29 -13.19
N GLY A 88 -5.38 5.54 -13.04
CA GLY A 88 -4.67 6.55 -12.28
C GLY A 88 -4.35 6.12 -10.85
N VAL A 89 -5.38 5.67 -10.12
CA VAL A 89 -5.22 5.21 -8.73
C VAL A 89 -4.30 4.00 -8.65
N ALA A 90 -4.48 3.00 -9.50
CA ALA A 90 -3.62 1.83 -9.57
C ALA A 90 -2.15 2.22 -9.79
N MET A 91 -1.89 3.22 -10.64
CA MET A 91 -0.53 3.66 -10.94
C MET A 91 0.09 4.56 -9.86
N CYS A 92 -0.68 5.24 -9.02
CA CYS A 92 -0.12 6.14 -8.01
C CYS A 92 0.19 5.47 -6.67
N VAL A 93 -0.46 4.35 -6.37
CA VAL A 93 -0.35 3.64 -5.08
C VAL A 93 1.03 3.00 -4.92
N SER A 94 1.56 3.08 -3.69
CA SER A 94 2.79 2.40 -3.24
C SER A 94 2.44 1.30 -2.23
N ALA A 95 3.44 0.54 -1.75
CA ALA A 95 3.23 -0.41 -0.66
C ALA A 95 4.26 -0.25 0.46
N ILE A 96 3.86 0.44 1.53
CA ILE A 96 4.70 0.57 2.74
C ILE A 96 5.19 -0.79 3.26
N PRO A 97 4.38 -1.88 3.33
CA PRO A 97 4.87 -3.15 3.87
C PRO A 97 6.05 -3.70 3.07
N VAL A 98 6.00 -3.54 1.74
CA VAL A 98 7.07 -4.01 0.83
C VAL A 98 8.29 -3.08 0.95
N ILE A 99 8.08 -1.77 0.93
CA ILE A 99 9.13 -0.77 1.16
C ILE A 99 9.86 -1.03 2.47
N ALA A 100 9.12 -1.20 3.57
CA ALA A 100 9.66 -1.46 4.89
C ALA A 100 10.46 -2.76 4.92
N LYS A 101 9.94 -3.83 4.30
CA LYS A 101 10.65 -5.10 4.21
C LYS A 101 11.96 -4.97 3.42
N ILE A 102 11.94 -4.32 2.25
CA ILE A 102 13.13 -4.06 1.45
C ILE A 102 14.18 -3.28 2.26
N LEU A 103 13.77 -2.19 2.92
CA LEU A 103 14.69 -1.39 3.74
C LEU A 103 15.22 -2.17 4.95
N MET A 104 14.40 -3.02 5.58
CA MET A 104 14.85 -3.88 6.69
C MET A 104 15.88 -4.90 6.23
N ASP A 105 15.63 -5.58 5.11
CA ASP A 105 16.53 -6.59 4.55
C ASP A 105 17.85 -5.98 4.08
N MET A 106 17.80 -4.71 3.63
CA MET A 106 18.98 -3.93 3.28
C MET A 106 19.65 -3.22 4.47
N ARG A 107 19.09 -3.34 5.69
CA ARG A 107 19.52 -2.63 6.91
C ARG A 107 19.52 -1.10 6.78
N MET A 108 18.63 -0.53 5.96
CA MET A 108 18.57 0.91 5.68
C MET A 108 17.42 1.66 6.36
N VAL A 109 16.62 1.00 7.22
CA VAL A 109 15.49 1.64 7.93
C VAL A 109 15.93 2.80 8.83
N HIS A 110 17.12 2.71 9.43
CA HIS A 110 17.64 3.72 10.35
C HIS A 110 18.12 4.99 9.63
N ARG A 111 18.45 4.89 8.33
CA ARG A 111 18.95 5.99 7.49
C ARG A 111 17.86 7.06 7.31
N ASN A 112 18.25 8.31 7.18
CA ASN A 112 17.34 9.44 7.00
C ASN A 112 16.47 9.28 5.75
N ILE A 113 17.07 8.83 4.64
CA ILE A 113 16.31 8.56 3.41
C ILE A 113 15.40 7.36 3.59
N GLY A 114 15.82 6.30 4.28
CA GLY A 114 14.94 5.16 4.61
C GLY A 114 13.69 5.60 5.40
N GLN A 115 13.87 6.39 6.46
CA GLN A 115 12.76 6.95 7.22
C GLN A 115 11.88 7.90 6.40
N LEU A 116 12.47 8.68 5.48
CA LEU A 116 11.73 9.59 4.62
C LEU A 116 10.90 8.84 3.56
N VAL A 117 11.44 7.79 2.94
CA VAL A 117 10.72 6.88 2.04
C VAL A 117 9.53 6.27 2.78
N LEU A 118 9.73 5.75 3.99
CA LEU A 118 8.65 5.18 4.80
C LEU A 118 7.58 6.22 5.15
N THR A 119 8.01 7.45 5.45
CA THR A 119 7.07 8.53 5.80
C THR A 119 6.25 8.99 4.60
N ALA A 120 6.88 9.18 3.44
CA ALA A 120 6.19 9.51 2.20
C ALA A 120 5.25 8.36 1.80
N GLY A 121 5.71 7.11 1.87
CA GLY A 121 4.86 5.93 1.64
C GLY A 121 3.63 5.89 2.56
N MET A 122 3.78 6.24 3.85
CA MET A 122 2.65 6.37 4.79
C MET A 122 1.59 7.38 4.35
N VAL A 123 2.02 8.50 3.80
CA VAL A 123 1.10 9.52 3.26
C VAL A 123 0.47 9.01 1.96
N ASP A 124 1.27 8.41 1.07
CA ASP A 124 0.81 7.85 -0.21
C ASP A 124 -0.24 6.75 -0.01
N ASP A 125 -0.02 5.77 0.87
CA ASP A 125 -1.00 4.69 1.12
C ASP A 125 -2.29 5.25 1.72
N ALA A 126 -2.20 6.20 2.66
CA ALA A 126 -3.38 6.81 3.27
C ALA A 126 -4.25 7.54 2.23
N ILE A 127 -3.62 8.30 1.33
CA ILE A 127 -4.31 8.97 0.23
C ILE A 127 -4.79 7.94 -0.81
N GLY A 128 -4.00 6.91 -1.09
CA GLY A 128 -4.34 5.84 -2.03
C GLY A 128 -5.64 5.12 -1.64
N TRP A 129 -5.84 4.81 -0.36
CA TRP A 129 -7.08 4.19 0.10
C TRP A 129 -8.30 5.12 0.01
N VAL A 130 -8.09 6.42 0.21
CA VAL A 130 -9.12 7.44 -0.01
C VAL A 130 -9.50 7.50 -1.50
N LEU A 131 -8.51 7.59 -2.39
CA LEU A 131 -8.73 7.63 -3.84
C LEU A 131 -9.40 6.36 -4.34
N LEU A 132 -8.97 5.19 -3.88
CA LEU A 132 -9.60 3.91 -4.21
C LEU A 132 -11.07 3.91 -3.79
N SER A 133 -11.37 4.35 -2.56
CA SER A 133 -12.75 4.40 -2.08
C SER A 133 -13.64 5.30 -2.93
N ILE A 134 -13.11 6.46 -3.35
CA ILE A 134 -13.84 7.39 -4.24
C ILE A 134 -14.12 6.71 -5.57
N VAL A 135 -13.10 6.16 -6.24
CA VAL A 135 -13.28 5.55 -7.58
C VAL A 135 -14.17 4.30 -7.51
N SER A 136 -14.03 3.48 -6.48
CA SER A 136 -14.93 2.33 -6.24
C SER A 136 -16.37 2.78 -6.05
N ALA A 137 -16.62 3.84 -5.29
CA ALA A 137 -17.97 4.36 -5.08
C ALA A 137 -18.56 4.96 -6.37
N LEU A 138 -17.74 5.62 -7.21
CA LEU A 138 -18.17 6.08 -8.53
C LEU A 138 -18.58 4.93 -9.45
N ALA A 139 -17.86 3.80 -9.38
CA ALA A 139 -18.18 2.61 -10.18
C ALA A 139 -19.50 1.95 -9.75
N THR A 140 -19.85 1.96 -8.46
CA THR A 140 -21.07 1.31 -7.96
C THR A 140 -22.30 2.21 -8.01
N THR A 141 -22.13 3.52 -7.83
CA THR A 141 -23.26 4.48 -7.75
C THR A 141 -23.45 5.28 -9.04
N GLY A 142 -22.52 5.23 -9.98
CA GLY A 142 -22.54 5.99 -11.24
C GLY A 142 -22.11 7.45 -11.11
N LEU A 143 -21.78 8.07 -12.26
CA LEU A 143 -21.19 9.43 -12.36
C LEU A 143 -22.20 10.59 -12.21
N HIS A 144 -23.17 10.48 -11.31
CA HIS A 144 -24.06 11.61 -11.01
C HIS A 144 -23.46 12.49 -9.92
N THR A 145 -23.48 13.82 -10.11
CA THR A 145 -22.87 14.80 -9.18
C THR A 145 -23.31 14.60 -7.73
N GLY A 146 -24.58 14.22 -7.50
CA GLY A 146 -25.09 13.90 -6.16
C GLY A 146 -24.39 12.71 -5.50
N ASN A 147 -24.09 11.67 -6.27
CA ASN A 147 -23.47 10.42 -5.78
C ASN A 147 -21.97 10.61 -5.47
N VAL A 148 -21.30 11.48 -6.23
CA VAL A 148 -19.90 11.84 -5.94
C VAL A 148 -19.79 12.58 -4.62
N VAL A 149 -20.66 13.59 -4.42
CA VAL A 149 -20.66 14.41 -3.20
C VAL A 149 -20.99 13.56 -1.98
N THR A 150 -21.98 12.67 -2.07
CA THR A 150 -22.32 11.76 -0.97
C THR A 150 -21.19 10.79 -0.66
N SER A 151 -20.53 10.22 -1.67
CA SER A 151 -19.39 9.30 -1.47
C SER A 151 -18.21 9.98 -0.77
N VAL A 152 -17.86 11.20 -1.22
CA VAL A 152 -16.80 12.00 -0.60
C VAL A 152 -17.21 12.42 0.83
N ALA A 153 -18.45 12.84 1.04
CA ALA A 153 -18.96 13.18 2.37
C ALA A 153 -18.95 11.98 3.32
N SER A 154 -19.37 10.79 2.87
CA SER A 154 -19.31 9.53 3.63
C SER A 154 -17.89 9.19 4.04
N LEU A 155 -16.91 9.38 3.16
CA LEU A 155 -15.50 9.17 3.47
C LEU A 155 -15.01 10.10 4.60
N PHE A 156 -15.29 11.40 4.48
CA PHE A 156 -14.94 12.36 5.54
C PHE A 156 -15.70 12.08 6.84
N ALA A 157 -16.95 11.64 6.76
CA ALA A 157 -17.74 11.24 7.92
C ALA A 157 -17.12 10.02 8.63
N VAL A 158 -16.68 9.00 7.88
CA VAL A 158 -15.98 7.83 8.43
C VAL A 158 -14.70 8.27 9.16
N VAL A 159 -13.89 9.13 8.54
CA VAL A 159 -12.66 9.65 9.18
C VAL A 159 -13.00 10.48 10.43
N ALA A 160 -14.01 11.35 10.36
CA ALA A 160 -14.44 12.17 11.49
C ALA A 160 -14.93 11.30 12.66
N VAL A 161 -15.77 10.31 12.39
CA VAL A 161 -16.27 9.35 13.40
C VAL A 161 -15.12 8.52 13.98
N ALA A 162 -14.21 8.05 13.15
CA ALA A 162 -13.03 7.31 13.59
C ALA A 162 -12.16 8.14 14.54
N LEU A 163 -11.92 9.41 14.24
CA LEU A 163 -11.08 10.30 15.05
C LEU A 163 -11.77 10.76 16.35
N THR A 164 -13.09 10.99 16.32
CA THR A 164 -13.86 11.54 17.45
C THR A 164 -14.37 10.47 18.39
N VAL A 165 -15.03 9.43 17.85
CA VAL A 165 -15.68 8.35 18.61
C VAL A 165 -14.84 7.08 18.59
N GLY A 166 -14.30 6.70 17.43
CA GLY A 166 -13.51 5.48 17.28
C GLY A 166 -12.24 5.47 18.13
N ARG A 167 -11.54 6.61 18.22
CA ARG A 167 -10.29 6.74 18.98
C ARG A 167 -10.46 6.55 20.49
N PRO A 168 -11.40 7.21 21.21
CA PRO A 168 -11.62 6.94 22.62
C PRO A 168 -12.15 5.52 22.87
N LEU A 169 -13.01 4.99 21.98
CA LEU A 169 -13.51 3.62 22.08
C LEU A 169 -12.39 2.59 21.94
N ALA A 170 -11.51 2.74 20.95
CA ALA A 170 -10.34 1.88 20.78
C ALA A 170 -9.47 1.91 22.04
N ARG A 171 -9.14 3.10 22.56
CA ARG A 171 -8.37 3.24 23.81
C ARG A 171 -9.07 2.57 25.00
N ALA A 172 -10.38 2.73 25.15
CA ALA A 172 -11.14 2.09 26.22
C ALA A 172 -11.11 0.56 26.08
N GLY A 173 -11.39 0.04 24.88
CA GLY A 173 -11.38 -1.39 24.57
C GLY A 173 -10.01 -2.03 24.80
N PHE A 174 -8.93 -1.39 24.34
CA PHE A 174 -7.58 -1.92 24.55
C PHE A 174 -7.11 -1.78 26.01
N ARG A 175 -7.53 -0.75 26.76
CA ARG A 175 -7.28 -0.70 28.21
C ARG A 175 -7.97 -1.83 28.95
N LEU A 176 -9.17 -2.22 28.53
CA LEU A 176 -9.89 -3.36 29.10
C LEU A 176 -9.18 -4.68 28.73
N ALA A 177 -8.84 -4.86 27.45
CA ALA A 177 -8.11 -6.04 26.99
C ALA A 177 -6.73 -6.18 27.66
N ALA A 178 -6.07 -5.07 27.98
CA ALA A 178 -4.79 -5.04 28.65
C ALA A 178 -4.83 -5.54 30.10
N ARG A 179 -6.01 -5.64 30.73
CA ARG A 179 -6.18 -6.19 32.08
C ARG A 179 -5.90 -7.70 32.12
N SER A 180 -6.07 -8.39 30.99
CA SER A 180 -5.63 -9.77 30.87
C SER A 180 -4.13 -9.85 30.67
N GLN A 181 -3.51 -10.87 31.26
CA GLN A 181 -2.12 -11.25 30.99
C GLN A 181 -1.97 -11.87 29.60
N ASP A 182 -3.03 -12.49 29.08
CA ASP A 182 -3.02 -13.12 27.77
C ASP A 182 -3.17 -12.11 26.64
N SER A 183 -2.58 -12.44 25.49
CA SER A 183 -2.74 -11.67 24.25
C SER A 183 -4.13 -11.85 23.61
N GLY A 184 -4.86 -12.92 23.95
CA GLY A 184 -6.16 -13.29 23.37
C GLY A 184 -7.18 -12.15 23.29
N PRO A 185 -7.50 -11.45 24.40
CA PRO A 185 -8.43 -10.32 24.36
C PRO A 185 -7.96 -9.15 23.49
N THR A 186 -6.64 -8.91 23.42
CA THR A 186 -6.07 -7.85 22.58
C THR A 186 -6.21 -8.21 21.10
N VAL A 187 -5.96 -9.47 20.74
CA VAL A 187 -6.16 -9.99 19.39
C VAL A 187 -7.64 -9.95 18.99
N ALA A 188 -8.52 -10.44 19.86
CA ALA A 188 -9.97 -10.41 19.61
C ALA A 188 -10.47 -8.98 19.38
N MET A 189 -10.08 -8.03 20.24
CA MET A 189 -10.42 -6.61 20.07
C MET A 189 -9.92 -6.06 18.74
N ALA A 190 -8.66 -6.31 18.37
CA ALA A 190 -8.09 -5.84 17.11
C ALA A 190 -8.84 -6.41 15.89
N THR A 191 -9.05 -7.72 15.86
CA THR A 191 -9.77 -8.42 14.79
C THR A 191 -11.20 -7.91 14.67
N THR A 192 -11.94 -7.84 15.78
CA THR A 192 -13.32 -7.33 15.78
C THR A 192 -13.39 -5.89 15.30
N MET A 193 -12.47 -5.03 15.75
CA MET A 193 -12.49 -3.62 15.34
C MET A 193 -12.18 -3.46 13.84
N ILE A 194 -11.22 -4.23 13.30
CA ILE A 194 -10.91 -4.23 11.86
C ILE A 194 -12.13 -4.68 11.04
N LEU A 195 -12.78 -5.79 11.43
CA LEU A 195 -13.93 -6.32 10.70
C LEU A 195 -15.16 -5.41 10.82
N LEU A 196 -15.44 -4.84 11.99
CA LEU A 196 -16.52 -3.87 12.16
C LEU A 196 -16.28 -2.59 11.35
N GLY A 197 -15.03 -2.12 11.29
CA GLY A 197 -14.67 -1.00 10.43
C GLY A 197 -14.95 -1.29 8.96
N ALA A 198 -14.54 -2.46 8.49
CA ALA A 198 -14.78 -2.91 7.12
C ALA A 198 -16.28 -3.05 6.80
N ILE A 199 -17.06 -3.63 7.72
CA ILE A 199 -18.53 -3.75 7.58
C ILE A 199 -19.17 -2.36 7.53
N ALA A 200 -18.76 -1.44 8.40
CA ALA A 200 -19.32 -0.09 8.46
C ALA A 200 -19.05 0.69 7.17
N THR A 201 -17.83 0.64 6.63
CA THR A 201 -17.54 1.33 5.36
C THR A 201 -18.23 0.68 4.18
N HIS A 202 -18.33 -0.65 4.16
CA HIS A 202 -19.07 -1.37 3.11
C HIS A 202 -20.57 -1.03 3.12
N ALA A 203 -21.19 -0.93 4.31
CA ALA A 203 -22.58 -0.53 4.47
C ALA A 203 -22.86 0.91 3.99
N LEU A 204 -21.83 1.76 3.95
CA LEU A 204 -21.90 3.12 3.41
C LEU A 204 -21.62 3.19 1.89
N GLY A 205 -21.46 2.05 1.21
CA GLY A 205 -21.13 1.98 -0.21
C GLY A 205 -19.67 2.30 -0.54
N LEU A 206 -18.78 2.33 0.47
CA LEU A 206 -17.35 2.51 0.30
C LEU A 206 -16.63 1.16 0.28
N GLU A 207 -15.36 1.15 -0.13
CA GLU A 207 -14.56 -0.08 -0.11
C GLU A 207 -14.31 -0.54 1.33
N ALA A 208 -14.58 -1.83 1.60
CA ALA A 208 -14.42 -2.43 2.94
C ALA A 208 -12.99 -2.31 3.47
N VAL A 209 -12.01 -2.36 2.57
CA VAL A 209 -10.58 -2.25 2.88
C VAL A 209 -10.21 -0.91 3.53
N PHE A 210 -10.92 0.17 3.19
CA PHE A 210 -10.69 1.49 3.79
C PHE A 210 -11.02 1.50 5.29
N GLY A 211 -12.15 0.89 5.68
CA GLY A 211 -12.54 0.76 7.07
C GLY A 211 -11.56 -0.06 7.89
N ALA A 212 -11.07 -1.17 7.31
CA ALA A 212 -10.02 -1.98 7.92
C ALA A 212 -8.73 -1.19 8.16
N PHE A 213 -8.30 -0.39 7.18
CA PHE A 213 -7.13 0.47 7.28
C PHE A 213 -7.27 1.55 8.39
N VAL A 214 -8.40 2.27 8.40
CA VAL A 214 -8.70 3.31 9.39
C VAL A 214 -8.73 2.71 10.81
N CYS A 215 -9.38 1.56 10.99
CA CYS A 215 -9.37 0.85 12.28
C CYS A 215 -7.95 0.42 12.66
N GLY A 216 -7.13 -0.05 11.70
CA GLY A 216 -5.73 -0.35 11.93
C GLY A 216 -4.95 0.83 12.53
N ILE A 217 -5.09 2.03 11.94
CA ILE A 217 -4.49 3.27 12.45
C ILE A 217 -4.95 3.55 13.89
N LEU A 218 -6.25 3.41 14.17
CA LEU A 218 -6.80 3.64 15.50
C LEU A 218 -6.19 2.69 16.54
N ILE A 219 -6.04 1.41 16.20
CA ILE A 219 -5.39 0.39 17.04
C ILE A 219 -3.94 0.81 17.30
N GLY A 220 -3.16 1.09 16.25
CA GLY A 220 -1.77 1.54 16.37
C GLY A 220 -1.63 2.78 17.26
N SER A 221 -2.57 3.72 17.18
CA SER A 221 -2.62 4.91 18.04
C SER A 221 -3.00 4.65 19.50
N ALA A 222 -3.66 3.52 19.78
CA ALA A 222 -4.14 3.14 21.11
C ALA A 222 -3.12 2.31 21.89
N ILE A 223 -2.38 1.42 21.22
CA ILE A 223 -1.45 0.47 21.86
C ILE A 223 0.00 0.54 21.35
N GLY A 224 0.29 1.45 20.42
CA GLY A 224 1.61 1.63 19.80
C GLY A 224 1.82 0.75 18.56
N PRO A 225 2.60 1.23 17.56
CA PRO A 225 2.95 0.43 16.40
C PRO A 225 3.81 -0.77 16.83
N GLY A 226 3.55 -1.94 16.23
CA GLY A 226 4.36 -3.13 16.48
C GLY A 226 4.14 -3.83 17.83
N ASN A 227 3.06 -3.52 18.57
CA ASN A 227 2.76 -4.13 19.87
C ASN A 227 2.88 -5.67 19.86
N ALA A 228 3.66 -6.22 20.80
CA ALA A 228 3.96 -7.64 20.90
C ALA A 228 2.72 -8.52 21.15
N ARG A 229 1.68 -7.99 21.80
CA ARG A 229 0.43 -8.73 22.05
C ARG A 229 -0.33 -9.06 20.76
N LEU A 230 -0.02 -8.41 19.64
CA LEU A 230 -0.59 -8.72 18.32
C LEU A 230 0.28 -9.66 17.49
N ALA A 231 1.35 -10.25 18.06
CA ALA A 231 2.24 -11.14 17.32
C ALA A 231 1.51 -12.35 16.74
N SER A 232 0.63 -13.00 17.50
CA SER A 232 -0.13 -14.17 17.03
C SER A 232 -1.07 -13.83 15.87
N LEU A 233 -1.79 -12.70 15.95
CA LEU A 233 -2.63 -12.20 14.85
C LEU A 233 -1.78 -11.98 13.59
N ARG A 234 -0.61 -11.34 13.75
CA ARG A 234 0.32 -11.07 12.66
C ARG A 234 0.84 -12.35 12.02
N THR A 235 1.22 -13.33 12.82
CA THR A 235 1.66 -14.64 12.33
C THR A 235 0.56 -15.32 11.51
N VAL A 236 -0.67 -15.38 12.02
CA VAL A 236 -1.79 -16.01 11.30
C VAL A 236 -2.07 -15.29 9.97
N VAL A 237 -2.13 -13.95 10.00
CA VAL A 237 -2.42 -13.17 8.80
C VAL A 237 -1.31 -13.29 7.77
N LEU A 238 -0.04 -13.16 8.15
CA LEU A 238 1.07 -13.17 7.20
C LEU A 238 1.45 -14.58 6.72
N SER A 239 1.29 -15.61 7.57
CA SER A 239 1.70 -16.98 7.24
C SER A 239 0.58 -17.83 6.62
N VAL A 240 -0.69 -17.46 6.81
CA VAL A 240 -1.84 -18.25 6.32
C VAL A 240 -2.74 -17.42 5.42
N LEU A 241 -3.32 -16.33 5.93
CA LEU A 241 -4.40 -15.65 5.21
C LEU A 241 -3.91 -14.82 4.01
N ALA A 242 -2.79 -14.11 4.14
CA ALA A 242 -2.20 -13.34 3.06
C ALA A 242 -1.73 -14.24 1.90
N PRO A 243 -1.04 -15.38 2.13
CA PRO A 243 -0.75 -16.34 1.07
C PRO A 243 -2.00 -16.84 0.32
N ILE A 244 -3.11 -17.11 1.02
CA ILE A 244 -4.38 -17.51 0.39
C ILE A 244 -4.90 -16.37 -0.50
N PHE A 245 -4.93 -15.13 0.00
CA PHE A 245 -5.31 -13.97 -0.80
C PHE A 245 -4.46 -13.83 -2.07
N PHE A 246 -3.12 -13.92 -1.95
CA PHE A 246 -2.25 -13.82 -3.13
C PHE A 246 -2.39 -14.99 -4.09
N ALA A 247 -2.66 -16.20 -3.59
CA ALA A 247 -2.98 -17.34 -4.44
C ALA A 247 -4.27 -17.09 -5.22
N THR A 248 -5.32 -16.56 -4.58
CA THR A 248 -6.57 -16.20 -5.28
C THR A 248 -6.37 -15.10 -6.31
N ALA A 249 -5.54 -14.10 -6.00
CA ALA A 249 -5.17 -13.04 -6.95
C ALA A 249 -4.44 -13.64 -8.17
N GLY A 250 -3.41 -14.47 -7.92
CA GLY A 250 -2.66 -15.13 -8.98
C GLY A 250 -3.52 -16.03 -9.87
N LEU A 251 -4.50 -16.74 -9.30
CA LEU A 251 -5.44 -17.59 -10.04
C LEU A 251 -6.36 -16.81 -10.99
N ARG A 252 -6.58 -15.52 -10.75
CA ARG A 252 -7.36 -14.66 -11.65
C ARG A 252 -6.53 -14.06 -12.77
N MET A 253 -5.19 -14.14 -12.69
CA MET A 253 -4.34 -13.65 -13.76
C MET A 253 -4.39 -14.60 -14.96
N ASP A 254 -4.43 -14.02 -16.15
CA ASP A 254 -4.32 -14.77 -17.40
C ASP A 254 -3.11 -14.28 -18.19
N LEU A 255 -1.97 -14.96 -17.99
CA LEU A 255 -0.74 -14.65 -18.73
C LEU A 255 -0.85 -14.98 -20.22
N THR A 256 -1.80 -15.84 -20.63
CA THR A 256 -1.99 -16.18 -22.05
C THR A 256 -2.52 -14.98 -22.84
N ALA A 257 -3.21 -14.05 -22.17
CA ALA A 257 -3.67 -12.80 -22.77
C ALA A 257 -2.52 -11.93 -23.31
N LEU A 258 -1.31 -12.04 -22.75
CA LEU A 258 -0.12 -11.32 -23.22
C LEU A 258 0.43 -11.88 -24.54
N SER A 259 -0.07 -13.02 -25.01
CA SER A 259 0.25 -13.53 -26.35
C SER A 259 -0.33 -12.64 -27.45
N SER A 260 -1.36 -11.84 -27.14
CA SER A 260 -1.88 -10.82 -28.04
C SER A 260 -0.91 -9.64 -28.11
N PRO A 261 -0.39 -9.27 -29.30
CA PRO A 261 0.53 -8.16 -29.46
C PRO A 261 0.01 -6.84 -28.88
N ASP A 262 -1.28 -6.56 -29.04
CA ASP A 262 -1.89 -5.31 -28.57
C ASP A 262 -1.90 -5.22 -27.04
N VAL A 263 -2.21 -6.34 -26.36
CA VAL A 263 -2.20 -6.42 -24.89
C VAL A 263 -0.76 -6.34 -24.37
N LEU A 264 0.20 -6.96 -25.05
CA LEU A 264 1.60 -6.89 -24.68
C LEU A 264 2.15 -5.46 -24.80
N VAL A 265 1.88 -4.77 -25.91
CA VAL A 265 2.30 -3.38 -26.12
C VAL A 265 1.66 -2.46 -25.08
N ALA A 266 0.36 -2.63 -24.80
CA ALA A 266 -0.32 -1.90 -23.76
C ALA A 266 0.32 -2.16 -22.37
N GLY A 267 0.65 -3.41 -22.07
CA GLY A 267 1.32 -3.80 -20.84
C GLY A 267 2.70 -3.16 -20.68
N LEU A 268 3.52 -3.18 -21.73
CA LEU A 268 4.84 -2.53 -21.74
C LEU A 268 4.72 -1.01 -21.59
N LEU A 269 3.74 -0.38 -22.23
CA LEU A 269 3.47 1.05 -22.11
C LEU A 269 3.06 1.42 -20.67
N ILE A 270 2.10 0.69 -20.09
CA ILE A 270 1.65 0.90 -18.72
C ILE A 270 2.82 0.71 -17.74
N LEU A 271 3.65 -0.31 -17.92
CA LEU A 271 4.84 -0.54 -17.11
C LEU A 271 5.86 0.60 -17.21
N ALA A 272 6.15 1.07 -18.43
CA ALA A 272 7.06 2.18 -18.64
C ALA A 272 6.54 3.46 -17.97
N VAL A 273 5.25 3.77 -18.16
CA VAL A 273 4.61 4.95 -17.54
C VAL A 273 4.55 4.81 -16.02
N ALA A 274 4.29 3.62 -15.50
CA ALA A 274 4.28 3.32 -14.08
C ALA A 274 5.63 3.67 -13.43
N ILE A 275 6.72 3.13 -14.00
CA ILE A 275 8.08 3.34 -13.52
C ILE A 275 8.44 4.82 -13.66
N LEU A 276 8.33 5.38 -14.86
CA LEU A 276 8.74 6.76 -15.13
C LEU A 276 7.93 7.78 -14.34
N GLY A 277 6.61 7.61 -14.26
CA GLY A 277 5.72 8.51 -13.54
C GLY A 277 6.02 8.53 -12.04
N LYS A 278 6.22 7.35 -11.41
CA LYS A 278 6.53 7.28 -9.99
C LYS A 278 7.93 7.79 -9.67
N PHE A 279 8.94 7.42 -10.48
CA PHE A 279 10.30 7.93 -10.32
C PHE A 279 10.38 9.45 -10.51
N ALA A 280 9.79 9.97 -11.60
CA ALA A 280 9.78 11.40 -11.88
C ALA A 280 9.04 12.18 -10.79
N GLY A 281 7.87 11.71 -10.36
CA GLY A 281 7.08 12.33 -9.30
C GLY A 281 7.84 12.41 -7.98
N ALA A 282 8.41 11.29 -7.52
CA ALA A 282 9.19 11.24 -6.29
C ALA A 282 10.48 12.08 -6.39
N TYR A 283 11.17 12.04 -7.54
CA TYR A 283 12.38 12.82 -7.77
C TYR A 283 12.09 14.33 -7.76
N LEU A 284 11.04 14.77 -8.47
CA LEU A 284 10.63 16.18 -8.50
C LEU A 284 10.24 16.66 -7.09
N GLY A 285 9.45 15.87 -6.37
CA GLY A 285 9.10 16.15 -4.98
C GLY A 285 10.32 16.24 -4.07
N ALA A 286 11.32 15.38 -4.26
CA ALA A 286 12.58 15.44 -3.53
C ALA A 286 13.38 16.72 -3.82
N ARG A 287 13.44 17.15 -5.09
CA ARG A 287 14.14 18.38 -5.50
C ARG A 287 13.46 19.64 -4.95
N ILE A 288 12.13 19.68 -4.93
CA ILE A 288 11.35 20.76 -4.28
C ILE A 288 11.65 20.81 -2.79
N SER A 289 11.78 19.65 -2.14
CA SER A 289 12.21 19.49 -0.76
C SER A 289 13.72 19.70 -0.53
N ARG A 290 14.47 20.22 -1.53
CA ARG A 290 15.90 20.54 -1.49
C ARG A 290 16.83 19.35 -1.22
N LEU A 291 16.40 18.14 -1.52
CA LEU A 291 17.24 16.94 -1.45
C LEU A 291 18.14 16.83 -2.67
N ASN A 292 19.32 16.22 -2.50
CA ASN A 292 20.29 16.03 -3.56
C ASN A 292 19.82 15.00 -4.62
N HIS A 293 20.56 14.89 -5.72
CA HIS A 293 20.19 14.01 -6.84
C HIS A 293 20.10 12.53 -6.42
N TRP A 294 21.05 12.04 -5.63
CA TRP A 294 21.09 10.63 -5.18
C TRP A 294 19.97 10.32 -4.21
N GLU A 295 19.64 11.26 -3.31
CA GLU A 295 18.49 11.17 -2.40
C GLU A 295 17.17 11.12 -3.17
N GLY A 296 17.02 11.94 -4.22
CA GLY A 296 15.85 11.92 -5.08
C GLY A 296 15.70 10.60 -5.84
N LEU A 297 16.79 10.04 -6.38
CA LEU A 297 16.76 8.73 -7.03
C LEU A 297 16.45 7.59 -6.05
N ALA A 298 17.01 7.65 -4.83
CA ALA A 298 16.71 6.68 -3.78
C ALA A 298 15.24 6.74 -3.35
N LEU A 299 14.65 7.95 -3.26
CA LEU A 299 13.22 8.14 -3.00
C LEU A 299 12.35 7.56 -4.11
N GLY A 300 12.70 7.80 -5.37
CA GLY A 300 12.03 7.19 -6.53
C GLY A 300 12.09 5.67 -6.48
N ALA A 301 13.27 5.10 -6.23
CA ALA A 301 13.47 3.66 -6.14
C ALA A 301 12.66 3.03 -4.98
N GLY A 302 12.66 3.69 -3.82
CA GLY A 302 11.90 3.25 -2.66
C GLY A 302 10.39 3.30 -2.89
N LEU A 303 9.86 4.43 -3.33
CA LEU A 303 8.41 4.62 -3.52
C LEU A 303 7.86 3.86 -4.73
N ASN A 304 8.71 3.40 -5.64
CA ASN A 304 8.31 2.54 -6.76
C ASN A 304 7.97 1.10 -6.34
N ALA A 305 8.25 0.68 -5.11
CA ALA A 305 7.80 -0.64 -4.63
C ALA A 305 6.29 -0.63 -4.34
N ARG A 306 5.49 -1.10 -5.30
CA ARG A 306 4.02 -1.08 -5.24
C ARG A 306 3.37 -2.35 -4.69
N GLY A 307 4.00 -3.50 -4.92
CA GLY A 307 3.78 -4.77 -4.23
C GLY A 307 2.32 -5.11 -3.86
N VAL A 308 2.10 -5.46 -2.59
CA VAL A 308 0.81 -5.97 -2.10
C VAL A 308 -0.37 -5.03 -2.32
N ILE A 309 -0.18 -3.72 -2.10
CA ILE A 309 -1.30 -2.78 -2.10
C ILE A 309 -1.84 -2.62 -3.53
N GLU A 310 -0.97 -2.56 -4.54
CA GLU A 310 -1.39 -2.49 -5.94
C GLU A 310 -2.12 -3.78 -6.39
N VAL A 311 -1.71 -4.96 -5.89
CA VAL A 311 -2.46 -6.21 -6.14
C VAL A 311 -3.86 -6.16 -5.52
N ILE A 312 -3.99 -5.60 -4.32
CA ILE A 312 -5.30 -5.41 -3.68
C ILE A 312 -6.16 -4.47 -4.51
N VAL A 313 -5.62 -3.33 -4.93
CA VAL A 313 -6.29 -2.36 -5.80
C VAL A 313 -6.74 -3.06 -7.09
N ALA A 314 -5.85 -3.76 -7.79
CA ALA A 314 -6.19 -4.47 -9.02
C ALA A 314 -7.34 -5.47 -8.81
N MET A 315 -7.31 -6.22 -7.70
CA MET A 315 -8.35 -7.17 -7.35
C MET A 315 -9.71 -6.50 -7.09
N VAL A 316 -9.71 -5.33 -6.43
CA VAL A 316 -10.93 -4.52 -6.26
C VAL A 316 -11.47 -4.09 -7.62
N GLY A 317 -10.61 -3.58 -8.50
CA GLY A 317 -11.00 -3.15 -9.86
C GLY A 317 -11.59 -4.27 -10.70
N LEU A 318 -11.00 -5.47 -10.63
CA LEU A 318 -11.52 -6.65 -11.31
C LEU A 318 -12.89 -7.09 -10.74
N ARG A 319 -13.07 -7.07 -9.41
CA ARG A 319 -14.35 -7.44 -8.77
C ARG A 319 -15.48 -6.46 -9.08
N LEU A 320 -15.17 -5.16 -9.16
CA LEU A 320 -16.13 -4.13 -9.51
C LEU A 320 -16.42 -4.07 -11.02
N GLY A 321 -15.78 -4.92 -11.83
CA GLY A 321 -15.93 -4.90 -13.29
C GLY A 321 -15.25 -3.72 -13.96
N ILE A 322 -14.45 -2.93 -13.24
CA ILE A 322 -13.74 -1.78 -13.78
C ILE A 322 -12.57 -2.25 -14.64
N LEU A 323 -11.84 -3.28 -14.20
CA LEU A 323 -10.74 -3.87 -14.95
C LEU A 323 -11.17 -5.15 -15.65
N SER A 324 -10.76 -5.29 -16.91
CA SER A 324 -10.76 -6.57 -17.60
C SER A 324 -9.69 -7.51 -17.01
N VAL A 325 -9.77 -8.81 -17.31
CA VAL A 325 -8.74 -9.78 -16.89
C VAL A 325 -7.36 -9.40 -17.46
N GLN A 326 -7.32 -8.83 -18.67
CA GLN A 326 -6.10 -8.33 -19.30
C GLN A 326 -5.51 -7.14 -18.53
N ALA A 327 -6.33 -6.12 -18.25
CA ALA A 327 -5.90 -4.95 -17.50
C ALA A 327 -5.46 -5.33 -16.08
N TYR A 328 -6.21 -6.20 -15.41
CA TYR A 328 -5.85 -6.78 -14.12
C TYR A 328 -4.47 -7.45 -14.15
N THR A 329 -4.24 -8.35 -15.13
CA THR A 329 -2.97 -9.06 -15.29
C THR A 329 -1.81 -8.10 -15.48
N ILE A 330 -1.99 -7.06 -16.31
CA ILE A 330 -0.99 -6.01 -16.52
C ILE A 330 -0.66 -5.28 -15.21
N VAL A 331 -1.67 -4.79 -14.48
CA VAL A 331 -1.46 -4.04 -13.22
C VAL A 331 -0.76 -4.91 -12.18
N VAL A 332 -1.10 -6.19 -12.06
CA VAL A 332 -0.41 -7.11 -11.14
C VAL A 332 1.05 -7.33 -11.58
N LEU A 333 1.33 -7.45 -12.89
CA LEU A 333 2.70 -7.55 -13.37
C LEU A 333 3.52 -6.29 -13.10
N VAL A 334 2.91 -5.11 -13.22
CA VAL A 334 3.54 -3.85 -12.81
C VAL A 334 3.93 -3.90 -11.33
N ALA A 335 3.05 -4.38 -10.45
CA ALA A 335 3.35 -4.53 -9.02
C ALA A 335 4.55 -5.43 -8.77
N ILE A 336 4.63 -6.57 -9.47
CA ILE A 336 5.71 -7.55 -9.34
C ILE A 336 7.03 -6.96 -9.86
N VAL A 337 7.05 -6.46 -11.09
CA VAL A 337 8.26 -5.96 -11.75
C VAL A 337 8.83 -4.76 -10.99
N THR A 338 7.99 -3.79 -10.62
CA THR A 338 8.45 -2.59 -9.89
C THR A 338 8.99 -2.93 -8.50
N SER A 339 8.40 -3.93 -7.81
CA SER A 339 8.91 -4.41 -6.53
C SER A 339 10.26 -5.12 -6.64
N LEU A 340 10.48 -5.88 -7.72
CA LEU A 340 11.78 -6.52 -8.00
C LEU A 340 12.86 -5.51 -8.41
N MET A 341 12.47 -4.41 -9.06
CA MET A 341 13.38 -3.32 -9.46
C MET A 341 13.86 -2.47 -8.28
N ALA A 342 13.07 -2.32 -7.22
CA ALA A 342 13.37 -1.40 -6.13
C ALA A 342 14.68 -1.72 -5.36
N PRO A 343 14.94 -2.97 -4.90
CA PRO A 343 16.16 -3.28 -4.13
C PRO A 343 17.49 -2.99 -4.84
N PRO A 344 17.73 -3.41 -6.11
CA PRO A 344 19.01 -3.14 -6.77
C PRO A 344 19.22 -1.65 -7.01
N ILE A 345 18.17 -0.90 -7.39
CA ILE A 345 18.28 0.54 -7.61
C ILE A 345 18.56 1.26 -6.29
N LEU A 346 17.82 0.93 -5.22
CA LEU A 346 18.06 1.46 -3.89
C LEU A 346 19.50 1.22 -3.41
N ARG A 347 20.04 0.02 -3.66
CA ARG A 347 21.41 -0.32 -3.26
C ARG A 347 22.43 0.57 -3.96
N LEU A 348 22.26 0.79 -5.27
CA LEU A 348 23.13 1.64 -6.06
C LEU A 348 23.05 3.12 -5.66
N THR A 349 21.83 3.63 -5.42
CA THR A 349 21.63 5.05 -5.06
C THR A 349 22.08 5.34 -3.64
N MET A 350 21.75 4.45 -2.68
CA MET A 350 22.10 4.64 -1.26
C MET A 350 23.61 4.51 -1.01
N ALA A 351 24.33 3.73 -1.82
CA ALA A 351 25.79 3.66 -1.77
C ALA A 351 26.49 5.00 -2.09
N ARG A 352 25.78 5.93 -2.74
CA ARG A 352 26.30 7.28 -3.08
C ARG A 352 25.83 8.38 -2.11
N ILE A 353 25.12 8.00 -1.05
CA ILE A 353 24.65 8.91 -0.02
C ILE A 353 25.50 8.66 1.23
N GLU A 354 26.21 9.67 1.70
CA GLU A 354 27.07 9.56 2.88
C GLU A 354 26.25 9.22 4.13
N GLN A 355 26.82 8.43 5.03
CA GLN A 355 26.19 8.11 6.32
C GLN A 355 26.57 9.17 7.34
N THR A 356 25.55 9.77 7.98
CA THR A 356 25.81 10.78 9.00
C THR A 356 26.10 10.12 10.34
N ALA A 357 26.85 10.80 11.20
CA ALA A 357 27.15 10.28 12.55
C ALA A 357 25.87 9.96 13.36
N GLU A 358 24.79 10.72 13.17
CA GLU A 358 23.50 10.42 13.78
C GLU A 358 22.87 9.11 13.28
N GLU A 359 23.11 8.74 12.02
CA GLU A 359 22.63 7.49 11.46
C GLU A 359 23.42 6.30 11.97
N GLU A 360 24.74 6.43 12.14
CA GLU A 360 25.59 5.42 12.79
C GLU A 360 25.15 5.18 14.24
N LEU A 361 24.85 6.24 15.00
CA LEU A 361 24.31 6.12 16.36
C LEU A 361 22.95 5.39 16.38
N ARG A 362 22.08 5.65 15.39
CA ARG A 362 20.80 4.94 15.25
C ARG A 362 20.99 3.48 14.86
N GLU A 363 21.96 3.17 14.02
CA GLU A 363 22.31 1.81 13.63
C GLU A 363 22.76 0.99 14.85
N ASN A 364 23.67 1.54 15.65
CA ASN A 364 24.16 0.90 16.89
C ASN A 364 23.05 0.70 17.92
N SER A 365 22.03 1.57 17.93
CA SER A 365 20.84 1.41 18.79
C SER A 365 19.90 0.31 18.29
N TYR A 366 19.89 0.05 16.98
CA TYR A 366 19.10 -1.00 16.33
C TYR A 366 19.79 -2.37 16.36
N LEU A 367 21.13 -2.40 16.40
CA LEU A 367 21.98 -3.59 16.41
C LEU A 367 23.02 -3.50 17.55
N PRO A 368 22.63 -3.75 18.81
CA PRO A 368 23.55 -3.62 19.95
C PRO A 368 24.81 -4.53 19.86
N ASP A 369 24.78 -5.58 19.04
CA ASP A 369 25.88 -6.56 18.89
C ASP A 369 26.82 -6.32 17.68
N ALA A 370 26.65 -5.24 16.92
CA ALA A 370 27.60 -4.90 15.86
C ALA A 370 28.79 -4.14 16.46
N ALA A 371 29.91 -4.84 16.71
CA ALA A 371 31.15 -4.22 17.14
C ALA A 371 31.54 -3.04 16.22
N PRO A 372 32.06 -1.92 16.75
CA PRO A 372 32.37 -0.76 15.93
C PRO A 372 33.47 -1.09 14.92
N ALA A 373 33.12 -1.06 13.63
CA ALA A 373 34.08 -1.16 12.55
C ALA A 373 34.94 0.12 12.51
N HIS A 374 36.21 -0.03 12.90
CA HIS A 374 37.34 0.85 12.63
C HIS A 374 37.10 2.38 12.69
N ALA A 375 37.45 2.97 13.83
CA ALA A 375 37.81 4.38 13.87
C ALA A 375 38.98 4.66 12.90
N PRO A 376 38.92 5.68 12.03
CA PRO A 376 40.05 6.03 11.19
C PRO A 376 41.16 6.59 12.09
N THR A 377 42.28 5.89 12.11
CA THR A 377 43.56 6.34 12.66
C THR A 377 43.95 7.64 11.96
N ARG A 378 43.73 8.76 12.64
CA ARG A 378 44.38 10.03 12.29
C ARG A 378 45.87 9.89 12.56
N ALA A 379 46.63 9.50 11.54
CA ALA A 379 48.05 9.78 11.49
C ALA A 379 48.22 11.31 11.46
N ARG A 380 48.94 11.86 12.44
CA ARG A 380 49.55 13.19 12.33
C ARG A 380 51.07 12.99 12.32
N PRO A 381 51.80 13.76 11.49
CA PRO A 381 53.26 13.72 11.43
C PRO A 381 53.90 14.23 12.72
#